data_AF-A0A3A9BII3-F1
#
_entry.id   AF-A0A3A9BII3-F1
#
_cell.length_a   1.000
_cell.length_b   1.000
_cell.length_c   1.000
_cell.angle_alpha   90.00
_cell.angle_beta   90.00
_cell.angle_gamma   90.00
#
_symmetry.space_group_name_H-M   'P 1'
#
loop_
_entity.id
_entity.type
_entity.pdbx_description
1 polymer ?
#
loop_
_entity_poly.entity_id
_entity_poly.type
_entity_poly.pdbx_seq_one_letter_code
_entity_poly.pdbx_strand_id
1 'polypeptide(L)' 'MVRLCAKILTETELYEMDMEVRNLIDWICVSEQIKENNNTIRNLTGEYKKIEPDCREGVRVQLERMKELCKERNNL' A
#
# COMPACT_ATOMS: atom_id res chain seq x y z
N MET A 1 -2.25 -18.08 -16.19
CA MET A 1 -1.82 -19.01 -15.11
C MET A 1 -2.95 -19.28 -14.13
N VAL A 2 -3.61 -18.26 -13.56
CA VAL A 2 -4.78 -18.42 -12.66
C VAL A 2 -5.87 -19.35 -13.17
N ARG A 3 -6.27 -19.21 -14.45
CA ARG A 3 -7.28 -20.08 -15.06
C ARG A 3 -6.87 -21.55 -15.07
N LEU A 4 -5.57 -21.84 -15.20
CA LEU A 4 -5.06 -23.20 -15.13
C LEU A 4 -5.08 -23.71 -13.69
N CYS A 5 -4.66 -22.89 -12.72
CA CYS A 5 -4.75 -23.20 -11.29
C CYS A 5 -6.20 -23.48 -10.87
N ALA A 6 -7.16 -22.67 -11.33
CA ALA A 6 -8.59 -22.86 -11.08
C ALA A 6 -9.08 -24.22 -11.62
N LYS A 7 -8.71 -24.57 -12.86
CA LYS A 7 -9.04 -25.88 -13.43
C LYS A 7 -8.42 -27.04 -12.63
N ILE A 8 -7.16 -26.93 -12.22
CA ILE A 8 -6.53 -27.97 -11.40
C ILE A 8 -7.24 -28.11 -10.05
N LEU A 9 -7.64 -27.01 -9.42
CA LEU A 9 -8.38 -26.99 -8.16
C LEU A 9 -9.80 -27.58 -8.28
N THR A 10 -10.50 -27.37 -9.40
CA THR A 10 -11.92 -27.74 -9.54
C THR A 10 -12.16 -29.02 -10.34
N GLU A 11 -11.25 -29.37 -11.25
CA GLU A 11 -11.42 -30.49 -12.20
C GLU A 11 -10.48 -31.66 -11.90
N THR A 12 -9.60 -31.55 -10.88
CA THR A 12 -8.63 -32.61 -10.53
C THR A 12 -8.43 -32.74 -9.01
N GLU A 13 -7.89 -33.88 -8.56
CA GLU A 13 -7.48 -34.10 -7.16
C GLU A 13 -5.99 -33.75 -6.90
N LEU A 14 -5.29 -33.23 -7.93
CA LEU A 14 -3.84 -33.01 -7.87
C LEU A 14 -3.42 -32.00 -6.81
N TYR A 15 -4.26 -31.02 -6.49
CA TYR A 15 -3.97 -30.05 -5.44
C TYR A 15 -3.91 -30.69 -4.03
N GLU A 16 -4.66 -31.76 -3.80
CA GLU A 16 -4.66 -32.49 -2.52
C GLU A 16 -3.62 -33.63 -2.51
N MET A 17 -3.39 -34.26 -3.67
CA MET A 17 -2.54 -35.45 -3.78
C MET A 17 -1.06 -35.15 -4.03
N ASP A 18 -0.75 -34.00 -4.66
CA ASP A 18 0.59 -33.67 -5.11
C ASP A 18 1.09 -32.37 -4.47
N MET A 19 2.15 -32.50 -3.67
CA MET A 19 2.74 -31.39 -2.92
C MET A 19 3.40 -30.35 -3.83
N GLU A 20 4.00 -30.77 -4.96
CA GLU A 20 4.63 -29.85 -5.90
C GLU A 20 3.57 -29.01 -6.62
N VAL A 21 2.47 -29.65 -7.01
CA VAL A 21 1.31 -28.96 -7.61
C VAL A 21 0.70 -27.95 -6.63
N ARG A 22 0.50 -28.35 -5.37
CA ARG A 22 0.02 -27.43 -4.31
C ARG A 22 0.95 -26.23 -4.14
N ASN A 23 2.25 -26.47 -3.95
CA ASN A 23 3.23 -25.40 -3.77
C ASN A 23 3.27 -24.43 -4.96
N LEU A 24 3.19 -24.95 -6.18
CA LEU A 24 3.17 -24.12 -7.39
C LEU A 24 1.89 -23.26 -7.46
N ILE A 25 0.73 -23.84 -7.17
CA ILE A 25 -0.55 -23.12 -7.18
C ILE A 25 -0.56 -22.03 -6.11
N ASP A 26 -0.16 -22.35 -4.88
CA ASP A 26 -0.08 -21.40 -3.78
C ASP A 26 0.88 -20.25 -4.11
N TRP A 27 2.04 -20.58 -4.67
CA TRP A 27 3.00 -19.57 -5.10
C TRP A 27 2.44 -18.66 -6.19
N ILE A 28 1.75 -19.21 -7.20
CA ILE A 28 1.10 -18.41 -8.26
C ILE A 28 0.07 -17.46 -7.65
N CYS A 29 -0.82 -17.97 -6.78
CA CYS A 29 -1.86 -17.16 -6.13
C CYS A 29 -1.25 -16.01 -5.31
N VAL A 30 -0.25 -16.30 -4.48
CA VAL A 30 0.43 -15.28 -3.66
C VAL A 30 1.18 -14.28 -4.55
N SER A 31 1.82 -14.73 -5.63
CA SER A 31 2.57 -13.85 -6.55
C SER A 31 1.69 -12.79 -7.21
N GLU A 32 0.46 -13.15 -7.57
CA GLU A 32 -0.50 -12.21 -8.15
C GLU A 32 -1.00 -11.20 -7.12
N GLN A 33 -1.33 -11.67 -5.91
CA GLN A 33 -1.73 -10.76 -4.84
C GLN A 33 -0.62 -9.78 -4.48
N ILE A 34 0.64 -10.23 -4.45
CA ILE A 34 1.81 -9.35 -4.25
C ILE A 34 1.89 -8.30 -5.36
N LYS A 35 1.66 -8.67 -6.62
CA LYS A 35 1.70 -7.74 -7.75
C LYS A 35 0.62 -6.66 -7.62
N GLU A 36 -0.61 -7.05 -7.30
CA GLU A 36 -1.71 -6.11 -7.06
C GLU A 36 -1.41 -5.20 -5.87
N ASN A 37 -0.96 -5.77 -4.76
CA ASN A 37 -0.59 -5.01 -3.56
C ASN A 37 0.50 -3.98 -3.85
N ASN A 38 1.52 -4.36 -4.63
CA ASN A 38 2.59 -3.45 -5.03
C ASN A 38 2.09 -2.28 -5.88
N ASN A 39 1.11 -2.52 -6.75
CA ASN A 39 0.47 -1.45 -7.52
C ASN A 39 -0.35 -0.52 -6.62
N THR A 40 -1.12 -1.08 -5.68
CA THR A 40 -1.87 -0.31 -4.68
C THR A 40 -0.95 0.55 -3.82
N ILE A 41 0.15 -0.02 -3.31
CA ILE A 41 1.17 0.71 -2.53
C ILE A 41 1.74 1.87 -3.36
N ARG A 42 2.08 1.63 -4.64
CA ARG A 42 2.60 2.68 -5.53
C ARG A 42 1.59 3.80 -5.73
N ASN A 43 0.33 3.48 -5.98
CA ASN A 43 -0.74 4.47 -6.16
C ASN A 43 -0.96 5.29 -4.88
N LEU A 44 -1.13 4.63 -3.74
CA LEU A 44 -1.31 5.30 -2.45
C LEU A 44 -0.12 6.18 -2.09
N THR A 45 1.10 5.71 -2.33
CA THR A 45 2.32 6.51 -2.14
C THR A 45 2.33 7.73 -3.05
N GLY A 46 1.87 7.59 -4.29
CA GLY A 46 1.72 8.70 -5.23
C GLY A 46 0.73 9.74 -4.75
N GLU A 47 -0.46 9.34 -4.30
CA GLU A 47 -1.47 10.25 -3.76
C GLU A 47 -1.00 10.95 -2.49
N TYR A 48 -0.37 10.21 -1.56
CA TYR A 48 0.21 10.79 -0.35
C TYR A 48 1.25 11.87 -0.67
N LYS A 49 2.15 11.61 -1.63
CA LYS A 49 3.19 12.58 -2.04
C LYS A 49 2.62 13.87 -2.64
N LYS A 50 1.41 13.84 -3.20
CA LYS A 50 0.76 15.05 -3.73
C LYS A 50 0.29 15.96 -2.60
N ILE A 51 -0.23 15.40 -1.50
CA ILE A 51 -0.82 16.16 -0.40
C ILE A 51 0.16 16.50 0.72
N GLU A 52 1.22 15.70 0.89
CA GLU A 52 2.19 15.85 1.98
C GLU A 52 2.84 17.25 2.05
N PRO A 53 3.25 17.88 0.93
CA PRO A 53 3.86 19.20 0.97
C PRO A 53 2.93 20.27 1.51
N ASP A 54 1.67 20.28 1.07
CA ASP A 54 0.66 21.27 1.49
C ASP A 54 0.29 21.08 2.96
N CYS A 55 0.17 19.84 3.42
CA CYS A 55 -0.04 19.54 4.84
C CYS A 55 1.12 20.07 5.70
N ARG A 56 2.36 19.82 5.28
CA ARG A 56 3.57 20.30 5.97
C ARG A 56 3.63 21.83 5.98
N GLU A 57 3.25 22.45 4.87
CA GLU A 57 3.19 23.91 4.76
C GLU A 57 2.18 24.51 5.72
N GLY A 58 0.97 23.95 5.79
CA GLY A 58 -0.06 24.41 6.72
C GLY A 58 0.41 24.41 8.17
N VAL A 59 1.12 23.34 8.58
CA VAL A 59 1.73 23.27 9.92
C VAL A 59 2.81 24.33 10.11
N ARG A 60 3.66 24.56 9.11
CA ARG A 60 4.72 25.59 9.15
C ARG A 60 4.12 26.99 9.31
N VAL A 61 3.11 27.33 8.52
CA VAL A 61 2.42 28.64 8.57
C VAL A 61 1.83 28.87 9.96
N GLN A 62 1.13 27.87 10.51
CA GLN A 62 0.54 27.99 11.82
C GLN A 62 1.60 28.18 12.91
N LEU A 63 2.73 27.46 12.82
CA LEU A 63 3.83 27.61 13.77
C LEU A 63 4.44 29.01 13.73
N GLU A 64 4.70 29.56 12.54
CA GLU A 64 5.23 30.93 12.41
C GLU A 64 4.24 31.97 12.97
N ARG A 65 2.95 31.81 12.71
CA ARG A 65 1.92 32.67 13.32
C ARG A 65 1.97 32.63 14.86
N MET A 66 2.11 31.44 15.44
CA MET A 66 2.19 31.30 16.90
C MET A 66 3.47 31.93 17.46
N LYS A 67 4.59 31.89 16.74
CA LYS A 67 5.82 32.58 17.15
C LYS A 67 5.64 34.09 17.18
N GLU A 68 4.98 34.68 16.19
CA GLU A 68 4.72 36.13 16.17
C GLU A 68 3.82 36.56 17.34
N LEU A 69 2.76 35.81 17.63
CA LEU A 69 1.91 36.07 18.81
C LEU A 69 2.69 36.03 20.13
N CYS A 70 3.64 35.09 20.25
CA CYS A 70 4.51 35.03 21.42
C CYS A 70 5.43 36.25 21.53
N LYS A 71 5.95 36.78 20.41
CA LYS A 71 6.76 38.01 20.39
C LYS A 71 5.93 39.22 20.78
N GLU A 72 4.72 39.36 20.22
CA GLU A 72 3.78 40.42 20.59
C GLU A 72 3.48 40.40 22.08
N ARG A 73 3.18 39.23 22.64
CA ARG A 73 2.95 39.05 24.08
C ARG A 73 4.16 39.49 24.92
N ASN A 74 5.37 39.16 24.49
CA ASN A 74 6.58 39.56 25.23
C ASN A 74 6.84 41.08 25.22
N ASN A 75 6.22 41.81 24.29
CA ASN A 75 6.32 43.26 24.19
C ASN A 75 5.23 44.00 24.98
N LEU A 76 4.30 43.28 25.62
CA LEU A 76 3.28 43.80 26.55
C LEU A 76 3.79 43.77 27.99
#